data_AF-A0A845BLJ8-F1
#
_entry.id   AF-A0A845BLJ8-F1
#
_cell.length_a   1.000
_cell.length_b   1.000
_cell.length_c   1.000
_cell.angle_alpha   90.00
_cell.angle_beta   90.00
_cell.angle_gamma   90.00
#
_symmetry.space_group_name_H-M   'P 1'
#
loop_
_entity.id
_entity.type
_entity.pdbx_description
1 polymer ?
#
loop_
_entity_poly.entity_id
_entity_poly.type
_entity_poly.pdbx_seq_one_letter_code
_entity_poly.pdbx_strand_id
1 'polypeptide(L)'
;MAKKLKALASSVTENQLASTIRESAQQIWLAGLGAYAKTQEEGGKVFDALVKEGEVLQAKTRQVADEKIAEVADKTVGTWGRLEQVFEDRVARAVSSLGMPTRKDVEKLSKRVAELTEVVQQLTEAQQAEEAPRAKPVAAKAVRASKPAAAAVAAVAAPAEKKPARAKKPVAEVAPVAEQAAEAPAKTEDNSAGKTEAATA
;
A
#
# COMPACT_ATOMS: atom_id res chain seq x y z
N MET A 1 -34.71 -65.77 28.16
CA MET A 1 -34.42 -65.73 26.71
C MET A 1 -34.96 -64.49 25.98
N ALA A 2 -35.97 -63.79 26.48
CA ALA A 2 -36.53 -62.59 25.84
C ALA A 2 -35.54 -61.42 25.61
N LYS A 3 -34.58 -61.20 26.52
CA LYS A 3 -33.57 -60.12 26.37
C LYS A 3 -32.64 -60.30 25.16
N LYS A 4 -32.30 -61.54 24.77
CA LYS A 4 -31.43 -61.80 23.61
C LYS A 4 -32.16 -61.57 22.28
N LEU A 5 -33.46 -61.87 22.23
CA LEU A 5 -34.30 -61.60 21.04
C LEU A 5 -34.53 -60.09 20.84
N LYS A 6 -34.73 -59.33 21.93
CA LYS A 6 -34.83 -57.86 21.88
C LYS A 6 -33.53 -57.21 21.38
N ALA A 7 -32.37 -57.70 21.83
CA ALA A 7 -31.07 -57.18 21.39
C ALA A 7 -30.78 -57.47 19.91
N LEU A 8 -31.10 -58.68 19.44
CA LEU A 8 -31.00 -59.04 18.01
C LEU A 8 -31.94 -58.18 17.15
N ALA A 9 -33.19 -58.04 17.55
CA ALA A 9 -34.15 -57.17 16.85
C ALA A 9 -33.66 -55.71 16.80
N SER A 10 -33.15 -55.17 17.93
CA SER A 10 -32.59 -53.82 17.97
C SER A 10 -31.36 -53.65 17.08
N SER A 11 -30.46 -54.65 17.03
CA SER A 11 -29.26 -54.60 16.18
C SER A 11 -29.56 -54.68 14.69
N VAL A 12 -30.64 -55.37 14.31
CA VAL A 12 -31.13 -55.44 12.93
C VAL A 12 -31.75 -54.09 12.54
N THR A 13 -32.54 -53.48 13.42
CA THR A 13 -33.11 -52.14 13.18
C THR A 13 -32.02 -51.06 13.09
N GLU A 14 -31.00 -51.13 13.94
CA GLU A 14 -29.85 -50.19 13.93
C GLU A 14 -29.05 -50.32 12.62
N ASN A 15 -28.79 -51.54 12.14
CA ASN A 15 -28.11 -51.74 10.86
C ASN A 15 -28.94 -51.26 9.66
N GLN A 16 -30.27 -51.43 9.69
CA GLN A 16 -31.18 -50.92 8.67
C GLN A 16 -31.20 -49.38 8.65
N LEU A 17 -31.19 -48.75 9.84
CA LEU A 17 -31.11 -47.29 9.98
C LEU A 17 -29.75 -46.75 9.49
N ALA A 18 -28.65 -47.36 9.92
CA ALA A 18 -27.30 -46.99 9.49
C ALA A 18 -27.12 -47.16 7.97
N SER A 19 -27.72 -48.18 7.37
CA SER A 19 -27.69 -48.41 5.92
C SER A 19 -28.47 -47.32 5.18
N THR A 20 -29.65 -46.95 5.66
CA THR A 20 -30.47 -45.87 5.07
C THR A 20 -29.77 -44.51 5.17
N ILE A 21 -29.13 -44.21 6.30
CA ILE A 21 -28.38 -42.96 6.49
C ILE A 21 -27.17 -42.92 5.56
N ARG A 22 -26.45 -44.04 5.40
CA ARG A 22 -25.32 -44.12 4.47
C ARG A 22 -25.75 -43.92 3.02
N GLU A 23 -26.83 -44.57 2.61
CA GLU A 23 -27.39 -44.43 1.26
C GLU A 23 -27.81 -42.99 0.98
N SER A 24 -28.51 -42.35 1.94
CA SER A 24 -28.88 -40.94 1.83
C SER A 24 -27.67 -40.01 1.81
N ALA A 25 -26.67 -40.24 2.67
CA ALA A 25 -25.43 -39.46 2.67
C ALA A 25 -24.66 -39.61 1.35
N GLN A 26 -24.64 -40.82 0.78
CA GLN A 26 -24.03 -41.08 -0.52
C GLN A 26 -24.79 -40.39 -1.65
N GLN A 27 -26.12 -40.37 -1.60
CA GLN A 27 -26.94 -39.64 -2.57
C GLN A 27 -26.74 -38.14 -2.46
N ILE A 28 -26.71 -37.58 -1.25
CA ILE A 28 -26.41 -36.16 -1.03
C ILE A 28 -25.00 -35.82 -1.53
N TRP A 29 -24.03 -36.70 -1.31
CA TRP A 29 -22.66 -36.50 -1.77
C TRP A 29 -22.55 -36.54 -3.29
N LEU A 30 -23.16 -37.54 -3.94
CA LEU A 30 -23.20 -37.65 -5.40
C LEU A 30 -23.97 -36.52 -6.05
N ALA A 31 -25.08 -36.09 -5.44
CA ALA A 31 -25.83 -34.91 -5.88
C ALA A 31 -25.00 -33.63 -5.72
N GLY A 32 -24.26 -33.49 -4.62
CA GLY A 32 -23.32 -32.39 -4.41
C GLY A 32 -22.21 -32.35 -5.45
N LEU A 33 -21.60 -33.51 -5.77
CA LEU A 33 -20.58 -33.61 -6.81
C LEU A 33 -21.15 -33.37 -8.21
N GLY A 34 -22.36 -33.85 -8.50
CA GLY A 34 -23.04 -33.63 -9.77
C GLY A 34 -23.43 -32.16 -9.99
N ALA A 35 -23.94 -31.50 -8.95
CA ALA A 35 -24.26 -30.07 -8.97
C ALA A 35 -22.99 -29.21 -9.10
N TYR A 36 -21.91 -29.59 -8.42
CA TYR A 36 -20.61 -28.93 -8.55
C TYR A 36 -20.04 -29.06 -9.97
N ALA A 37 -20.07 -30.27 -10.55
CA ALA A 37 -19.64 -30.50 -11.92
C ALA A 37 -20.48 -29.71 -12.94
N LYS A 38 -21.81 -29.68 -12.77
CA LYS A 38 -22.71 -28.89 -13.63
C LYS A 38 -22.46 -27.38 -13.52
N THR A 39 -22.22 -26.89 -12.29
CA THR A 39 -21.86 -25.49 -12.04
C THR A 39 -20.46 -25.16 -12.56
N GLN A 40 -19.53 -26.10 -12.63
CA GLN A 40 -18.21 -25.88 -13.24
C GLN A 40 -18.34 -25.72 -14.77
N GLU A 41 -19.16 -26.56 -15.42
CA GLU A 41 -19.40 -26.49 -16.87
C GLU A 41 -20.12 -25.20 -17.27
N GLU A 42 -21.14 -24.81 -16.51
CA GLU A 42 -21.90 -23.58 -16.77
C GLU A 42 -21.17 -22.33 -16.24
N GLY A 43 -20.39 -22.47 -15.16
CA GLY A 43 -19.62 -21.40 -14.53
C GLY A 43 -18.47 -20.91 -15.40
N GLY A 44 -17.81 -21.79 -16.16
CA GLY A 44 -16.79 -21.37 -17.14
C GLY A 44 -17.36 -20.43 -18.21
N LYS A 45 -18.56 -20.74 -18.74
CA LYS A 45 -19.22 -19.91 -19.77
C LYS A 45 -19.65 -18.56 -19.21
N VAL A 46 -20.17 -18.51 -17.99
CA VAL A 46 -20.53 -17.26 -17.31
C VAL A 46 -19.27 -16.44 -17.00
N PHE A 47 -18.18 -17.08 -16.58
CA PHE A 47 -16.90 -16.42 -16.37
C PHE A 47 -16.37 -15.82 -17.68
N ASP A 48 -16.32 -16.57 -18.76
CA ASP A 48 -15.87 -16.09 -20.07
C ASP A 48 -16.74 -14.93 -20.58
N ALA A 49 -18.06 -15.01 -20.36
CA ALA A 49 -18.98 -13.91 -20.68
C ALA A 49 -18.69 -12.65 -19.86
N LEU A 50 -18.48 -12.79 -18.55
CA LEU A 50 -18.11 -11.68 -17.67
C LEU A 50 -16.74 -11.08 -18.01
N VAL A 51 -15.77 -11.91 -18.37
CA VAL A 51 -14.45 -11.44 -18.84
C VAL A 51 -14.61 -10.65 -20.12
N LYS A 52 -15.36 -11.17 -21.10
CA LYS A 52 -15.60 -10.47 -22.36
C LYS A 52 -16.37 -9.16 -22.15
N GLU A 53 -17.35 -9.15 -21.26
CA GLU A 53 -18.06 -7.93 -20.86
C GLU A 53 -17.12 -6.93 -20.17
N GLY A 54 -16.22 -7.42 -19.30
CA GLY A 54 -15.17 -6.62 -18.66
C GLY A 54 -14.19 -6.02 -19.66
N GLU A 55 -13.75 -6.77 -20.66
CA GLU A 55 -12.91 -6.29 -21.76
C GLU A 55 -13.62 -5.19 -22.57
N VAL A 56 -14.89 -5.41 -22.91
CA VAL A 56 -15.72 -4.42 -23.63
C VAL A 56 -15.93 -3.17 -22.79
N LEU A 57 -16.21 -3.33 -21.50
CA LEU A 57 -16.40 -2.21 -20.57
C LEU A 57 -15.10 -1.43 -20.40
N GLN A 58 -13.96 -2.11 -20.23
CA GLN A 58 -12.65 -1.48 -20.16
C GLN A 58 -12.30 -0.73 -21.44
N ALA A 59 -12.56 -1.33 -22.60
CA ALA A 59 -12.34 -0.69 -23.90
C ALA A 59 -13.19 0.58 -24.04
N LYS A 60 -14.48 0.52 -23.68
CA LYS A 60 -15.37 1.69 -23.68
C LYS A 60 -14.93 2.76 -22.68
N THR A 61 -14.57 2.37 -21.45
CA THR A 61 -14.09 3.31 -20.43
C THR A 61 -12.79 3.98 -20.87
N ARG A 62 -11.85 3.24 -21.49
CA ARG A 62 -10.64 3.82 -22.06
C ARG A 62 -10.95 4.81 -23.18
N GLN A 63 -11.80 4.44 -24.14
CA GLN A 63 -12.22 5.34 -25.21
C GLN A 63 -12.84 6.63 -24.66
N VAL A 64 -13.78 6.53 -23.72
CA VAL A 64 -14.39 7.70 -23.09
C VAL A 64 -13.36 8.51 -22.31
N ALA A 65 -12.45 7.86 -21.59
CA ALA A 65 -11.38 8.55 -20.87
C ALA A 65 -10.45 9.29 -21.84
N ASP A 66 -10.05 8.66 -22.94
CA ASP A 66 -9.19 9.24 -23.96
C ASP A 66 -9.88 10.43 -24.64
N GLU A 67 -11.16 10.32 -24.98
CA GLU A 67 -11.97 11.43 -25.51
C GLU A 67 -12.07 12.59 -24.51
N LYS A 68 -12.28 12.30 -23.22
CA LYS A 68 -12.36 13.33 -22.17
C LYS A 68 -11.01 13.97 -21.90
N ILE A 69 -9.93 13.20 -21.91
CA ILE A 69 -8.56 13.71 -21.77
C ILE A 69 -8.24 14.59 -22.97
N ALA A 70 -8.55 14.16 -24.20
CA ALA A 70 -8.35 14.98 -25.40
C ALA A 70 -9.15 16.30 -25.32
N GLU A 71 -10.44 16.22 -24.96
CA GLU A 71 -11.31 17.40 -24.82
C GLU A 71 -10.79 18.39 -23.76
N VAL A 72 -10.31 17.88 -22.62
CA VAL A 72 -9.76 18.71 -21.54
C VAL A 72 -8.35 19.20 -21.87
N ALA A 73 -7.52 18.39 -22.52
CA ALA A 73 -6.18 18.77 -22.95
C ALA A 73 -6.24 19.90 -23.98
N ASP A 74 -7.13 19.81 -24.97
CA ASP A 74 -7.34 20.87 -25.96
C ASP A 74 -7.83 22.17 -25.31
N LYS A 75 -8.67 22.08 -24.27
CA LYS A 75 -9.18 23.24 -23.54
C LYS A 75 -8.19 23.79 -22.51
N THR A 76 -7.20 23.01 -22.07
CA THR A 76 -6.36 23.35 -20.91
C THR A 76 -4.90 22.89 -21.03
N VAL A 77 -4.27 23.03 -22.20
CA VAL A 77 -2.86 22.70 -22.47
C VAL A 77 -1.90 23.19 -21.36
N GLY A 78 -2.12 24.40 -20.81
CA GLY A 78 -1.31 24.94 -19.71
C GLY A 78 -1.62 24.42 -18.29
N THR A 79 -2.77 23.78 -18.07
CA THR A 79 -3.11 23.12 -16.80
C THR A 79 -2.62 21.67 -16.80
N TRP A 80 -2.63 21.02 -17.97
CA TRP A 80 -2.06 19.68 -18.14
C TRP A 80 -0.57 19.62 -17.78
N GLY A 81 0.22 20.58 -18.25
CA GLY A 81 1.65 20.66 -17.89
C GLY A 81 1.90 20.82 -16.37
N ARG A 82 1.00 21.48 -15.64
CA ARG A 82 1.07 21.56 -14.16
C ARG A 82 0.69 20.24 -13.49
N LEU A 83 -0.27 19.49 -14.02
CA LEU A 83 -0.60 18.15 -13.53
C LEU A 83 0.55 17.17 -13.78
N GLU A 84 1.20 17.26 -14.94
CA GLU A 84 2.39 16.47 -15.24
C GLU A 84 3.51 16.76 -14.24
N GLN A 85 3.77 18.04 -13.95
CA GLN A 85 4.77 18.42 -12.95
C GLN A 85 4.43 17.87 -11.54
N VAL A 86 3.15 17.87 -11.14
CA VAL A 86 2.72 17.29 -9.84
C VAL A 86 2.79 15.76 -9.86
N PHE A 87 2.54 15.13 -11.01
CA PHE A 87 2.69 13.70 -11.19
C PHE A 87 4.17 13.30 -11.11
N GLU A 88 5.05 13.97 -11.87
CA GLU A 88 6.50 13.82 -11.79
C GLU A 88 7.01 14.00 -10.37
N ASP A 89 6.58 15.05 -9.66
CA ASP A 89 6.98 15.27 -8.26
C ASP A 89 6.48 14.15 -7.34
N ARG A 90 5.29 13.58 -7.58
CA ARG A 90 4.75 12.48 -6.78
C ARG A 90 5.43 11.15 -7.08
N VAL A 91 5.74 10.88 -8.35
CA VAL A 91 6.53 9.72 -8.79
C VAL A 91 7.95 9.83 -8.23
N ALA A 92 8.59 11.01 -8.35
CA ALA A 92 9.90 11.28 -7.78
C ALA A 92 9.91 11.05 -6.26
N ARG A 93 8.85 11.46 -5.56
CA ARG A 93 8.73 11.23 -4.11
C ARG A 93 8.57 9.75 -3.76
N ALA A 94 7.82 8.98 -4.54
CA ALA A 94 7.66 7.54 -4.35
C ALA A 94 8.97 6.79 -4.60
N VAL A 95 9.69 7.15 -5.67
CA VAL A 95 10.99 6.60 -6.04
C VAL A 95 12.08 6.95 -5.01
N SER A 96 12.10 8.21 -4.55
CA SER A 96 12.98 8.66 -3.47
C SER A 96 12.70 7.91 -2.15
N SER A 97 11.43 7.62 -1.84
CA SER A 97 11.06 6.78 -0.70
C SER A 97 11.54 5.33 -0.83
N LEU A 98 11.80 4.85 -2.05
CA LEU A 98 12.38 3.53 -2.32
C LEU A 98 13.92 3.53 -2.24
N GLY A 99 14.54 4.69 -1.99
CA GLY A 99 15.99 4.84 -1.86
C GLY A 99 16.74 5.00 -3.18
N MET A 100 16.03 5.19 -4.30
CA MET A 100 16.67 5.50 -5.58
C MET A 100 16.98 7.00 -5.65
N PRO A 101 18.26 7.41 -5.84
CA PRO A 101 18.62 8.81 -6.04
C PRO A 101 17.98 9.38 -7.31
N THR A 102 17.44 10.59 -7.24
CA THR A 102 16.80 11.25 -8.40
C THR A 102 17.81 12.05 -9.21
N ARG A 103 17.46 12.40 -10.45
CA ARG A 103 18.32 13.21 -11.34
C ARG A 103 18.70 14.57 -10.73
N LYS A 104 17.75 15.22 -10.05
CA LYS A 104 17.99 16.48 -9.33
C LYS A 104 19.01 16.33 -8.20
N ASP A 105 19.01 15.19 -7.52
CA ASP A 105 19.98 14.90 -6.45
C ASP A 105 21.39 14.70 -7.01
N VAL A 106 21.50 13.99 -8.14
CA VAL A 106 22.77 13.78 -8.86
C VAL A 106 23.34 15.11 -9.36
N GLU A 107 22.50 15.98 -9.93
CA GLU A 107 22.91 17.31 -10.39
C GLU A 107 23.38 18.20 -9.23
N LYS A 108 22.66 18.21 -8.11
CA LYS A 108 23.04 18.95 -6.91
C LYS A 108 24.37 18.47 -6.33
N LEU A 109 24.58 17.15 -6.28
CA LEU A 109 25.84 16.58 -5.81
C LEU A 109 26.99 16.90 -6.77
N SER A 110 26.76 16.80 -8.08
CA SER A 110 27.75 17.12 -9.11
C SER A 110 28.22 18.58 -9.03
N LYS A 111 27.28 19.51 -8.85
CA LYS A 111 27.60 20.93 -8.65
C LYS A 111 28.43 21.16 -7.39
N ARG A 112 28.05 20.54 -6.28
CA ARG A 112 28.80 20.64 -5.03
C ARG A 112 30.22 20.07 -5.18
N VAL A 113 30.38 18.96 -5.89
CA VAL A 113 31.71 18.38 -6.17
C VAL A 113 32.55 19.32 -7.03
N ALA A 114 31.96 19.98 -8.04
CA ALA A 114 32.66 20.97 -8.85
C ALA A 114 33.14 22.17 -7.98
N GLU A 115 32.25 22.74 -7.16
CA GLU A 115 32.60 23.83 -6.23
C GLU A 115 33.71 23.43 -5.25
N LEU A 116 33.63 22.23 -4.66
CA LEU A 116 34.71 21.73 -3.80
C LEU A 116 36.02 21.52 -4.56
N THR A 117 35.95 21.07 -5.81
CA THR A 117 37.15 20.86 -6.66
C THR A 117 37.84 22.19 -6.94
N GLU A 118 37.08 23.26 -7.21
CA GLU A 118 37.61 24.61 -7.40
C GLU A 118 38.28 25.13 -6.13
N VAL A 119 37.65 24.97 -4.96
CA VAL A 119 38.23 25.39 -3.68
C VAL A 119 39.52 24.62 -3.36
N VAL A 120 39.54 23.30 -3.63
CA VAL A 120 40.74 22.48 -3.45
C VAL A 120 41.85 22.87 -4.42
N GLN A 121 41.54 23.18 -5.68
CA GLN A 121 42.52 23.71 -6.63
C GLN A 121 43.10 25.03 -6.15
N GLN A 122 42.28 25.99 -5.73
CA GLN A 122 42.75 27.27 -5.21
C GLN A 122 43.64 27.12 -3.97
N LEU A 123 43.29 26.22 -3.05
CA LEU A 123 44.12 25.93 -1.87
C LEU A 123 45.43 25.23 -2.24
N THR A 124 45.40 24.34 -3.23
CA THR A 124 46.60 23.64 -3.72
C THR A 124 47.54 24.60 -4.45
N GLU A 125 47.01 25.51 -5.27
CA GLU A 125 47.77 26.56 -5.95
C GLU A 125 48.36 27.56 -4.96
N ALA A 126 47.61 27.94 -3.92
CA ALA A 126 48.10 28.80 -2.84
C ALA A 126 49.22 28.13 -2.04
N GLN A 127 49.10 26.82 -1.73
CA GLN A 127 50.15 26.06 -1.05
C GLN A 127 51.39 25.84 -1.93
N GLN A 128 51.23 25.60 -3.23
CA GLN A 128 52.35 25.46 -4.16
C GLN A 128 53.06 26.79 -4.44
N ALA A 129 52.36 27.93 -4.36
CA ALA A 129 52.96 29.26 -4.42
C ALA A 129 53.80 29.60 -3.18
N GLU A 130 53.50 28.98 -2.03
CA GLU A 130 54.23 29.19 -0.77
C GLU A 130 55.46 28.25 -0.62
N GLU A 131 55.50 27.14 -1.36
CA GLU A 131 56.61 26.16 -1.29
C GLU A 131 57.65 26.29 -2.44
N ALA A 132 57.52 27.29 -3.32
CA ALA A 132 58.57 27.60 -4.29
C ALA A 132 59.82 28.18 -3.59
N PRO A 133 61.00 27.52 -3.64
CA PRO A 133 62.13 27.91 -2.83
C PRO A 133 62.81 29.14 -3.46
N ARG A 134 62.72 30.30 -2.81
CA ARG A 134 63.64 31.42 -3.07
C ARG A 134 64.42 31.78 -1.82
N ALA A 135 65.73 31.71 -2.03
CA ALA A 135 66.79 31.88 -1.07
C ALA A 135 66.77 33.24 -0.35
N LYS A 136 67.21 33.19 0.91
CA LYS A 136 67.72 34.28 1.77
C LYS A 136 68.67 35.23 0.99
N PRO A 137 69.00 36.46 1.45
CA PRO A 137 69.01 36.91 2.86
C PRO A 137 68.64 38.38 3.13
N VAL A 138 68.25 38.72 4.37
CA VAL A 138 68.65 39.95 5.12
C VAL A 138 68.08 39.82 6.54
N ALA A 139 68.92 39.63 7.55
CA ALA A 139 69.61 40.66 8.34
C ALA A 139 68.72 41.32 9.42
N ALA A 140 68.94 40.84 10.65
CA ALA A 140 69.00 41.57 11.92
C ALA A 140 67.92 42.62 12.25
N LYS A 141 67.01 42.29 13.18
CA LYS A 141 66.92 42.87 14.54
C LYS A 141 65.64 42.40 15.24
N ALA A 142 65.78 41.71 16.36
CA ALA A 142 64.84 41.82 17.48
C ALA A 142 65.47 41.22 18.74
N VAL A 143 65.61 42.08 19.74
CA VAL A 143 66.12 41.81 21.08
C VAL A 143 64.95 41.40 21.98
N ARG A 144 65.24 40.49 22.93
CA ARG A 144 64.51 40.15 24.18
C ARG A 144 63.16 39.43 24.03
N ALA A 145 63.06 38.18 24.49
CA ALA A 145 62.74 37.75 25.87
C ALA A 145 61.30 38.16 26.25
N SER A 146 60.37 37.26 26.57
CA SER A 146 60.47 36.23 27.61
C SER A 146 59.41 35.12 27.46
N LYS A 147 59.81 33.89 27.77
CA LYS A 147 58.96 32.76 28.23
C LYS A 147 58.77 32.90 29.77
N PRO A 148 58.05 32.02 30.50
CA PRO A 148 56.87 31.19 30.26
C PRO A 148 55.76 31.49 31.31
N ALA A 149 54.59 30.85 31.23
CA ALA A 149 54.01 30.15 32.39
C ALA A 149 52.70 29.45 32.03
N ALA A 150 52.62 28.17 32.40
CA ALA A 150 51.43 27.36 32.44
C ALA A 150 50.63 27.64 33.73
N ALA A 151 49.30 27.56 33.64
CA ALA A 151 48.37 27.21 34.73
C ALA A 151 47.00 26.96 34.07
N ALA A 152 46.49 25.74 33.98
CA ALA A 152 45.81 24.99 35.06
C ALA A 152 44.49 25.65 35.51
N VAL A 153 43.36 24.98 35.24
CA VAL A 153 42.25 24.66 36.17
C VAL A 153 41.22 23.81 35.38
N ALA A 154 41.01 22.54 35.70
CA ALA A 154 40.09 22.02 36.74
C ALA A 154 38.61 22.33 36.40
N ALA A 155 37.82 21.36 35.95
CA ALA A 155 37.10 20.33 36.74
C ALA A 155 35.64 20.74 37.02
N VAL A 156 34.75 19.73 37.00
CA VAL A 156 33.38 19.59 37.57
C VAL A 156 32.56 18.78 36.54
N ALA A 157 32.55 17.45 36.64
CA ALA A 157 31.68 16.62 37.50
C ALA A 157 30.21 16.55 37.01
N ALA A 158 29.84 15.32 36.70
CA ALA A 158 28.55 14.80 36.20
C ALA A 158 27.48 14.73 37.32
N PRO A 159 26.43 13.89 37.25
CA PRO A 159 25.44 13.59 36.19
C PRO A 159 24.00 13.80 36.71
N ALA A 160 22.97 13.75 35.85
CA ALA A 160 21.62 13.42 36.31
C ALA A 160 20.76 12.82 35.19
N GLU A 161 20.34 11.58 35.44
CA GLU A 161 19.38 10.77 34.69
C GLU A 161 17.97 11.37 34.68
N LYS A 162 17.16 10.99 33.67
CA LYS A 162 15.79 10.47 33.85
C LYS A 162 15.13 10.05 32.52
N LYS A 163 14.86 8.74 32.42
CA LYS A 163 13.75 8.11 31.67
C LYS A 163 12.96 7.31 32.74
N PRO A 164 11.64 7.05 32.63
CA PRO A 164 10.98 6.22 31.60
C PRO A 164 9.63 6.88 31.16
N ALA A 165 8.73 6.37 30.30
CA ALA A 165 8.25 5.04 29.97
C ALA A 165 7.50 5.13 28.60
N ARG A 166 7.72 4.23 27.64
CA ARG A 166 6.91 3.03 27.30
C ARG A 166 5.48 3.34 26.81
N ALA A 167 5.29 3.30 25.49
CA ALA A 167 3.98 3.09 24.85
C ALA A 167 4.07 1.85 23.95
N LYS A 168 3.46 0.75 24.42
CA LYS A 168 3.05 -0.41 23.60
C LYS A 168 1.84 -1.02 24.26
N LYS A 169 0.71 -1.08 23.55
CA LYS A 169 -0.31 -2.12 23.68
C LYS A 169 -1.03 -2.34 22.34
N PRO A 170 -1.62 -3.53 22.12
CA PRO A 170 -1.70 -4.20 20.83
C PRO A 170 -3.15 -4.39 20.31
N VAL A 171 -3.24 -5.16 19.23
CA VAL A 171 -4.37 -5.52 18.36
C VAL A 171 -5.43 -6.44 19.02
N ALA A 172 -6.66 -6.33 18.51
CA ALA A 172 -7.80 -7.27 18.50
C ALA A 172 -8.56 -7.57 19.80
N GLU A 173 -9.84 -7.18 19.82
CA GLU A 173 -10.91 -7.92 20.49
C GLU A 173 -12.19 -7.85 19.65
N VAL A 174 -12.65 -9.03 19.23
CA VAL A 174 -13.95 -9.32 18.65
C VAL A 174 -14.94 -9.53 19.80
N ALA A 175 -16.10 -8.88 19.74
CA ALA A 175 -17.23 -9.15 20.61
C ALA A 175 -18.54 -9.17 19.80
N PRO A 176 -19.53 -9.98 20.23
CA PRO A 176 -20.56 -10.58 19.38
C PRO A 176 -21.77 -9.66 19.20
N VAL A 177 -22.40 -9.69 18.02
CA VAL A 177 -23.73 -9.10 17.82
C VAL A 177 -24.77 -10.14 18.22
N ALA A 178 -25.45 -9.83 19.31
CA ALA A 178 -26.65 -10.50 19.77
C ALA A 178 -27.83 -10.21 18.83
N GLU A 179 -28.55 -11.29 18.58
CA GLU A 179 -29.98 -11.39 18.34
C GLU A 179 -30.82 -10.28 18.99
N GLN A 180 -31.59 -9.55 18.18
CA GLN A 180 -32.90 -9.03 18.57
C GLN A 180 -33.80 -8.80 17.35
N ALA A 181 -35.08 -9.03 17.59
CA ALA A 181 -36.15 -9.33 16.65
C ALA A 181 -37.01 -8.11 16.27
N ALA A 182 -37.92 -8.35 15.31
CA ALA A 182 -39.06 -7.52 14.87
C ALA A 182 -38.65 -6.24 14.11
N GLU A 183 -39.21 -5.94 12.93
CA GLU A 183 -40.62 -5.65 12.72
C GLU A 183 -40.97 -5.78 11.21
N ALA A 184 -42.19 -6.25 10.94
CA ALA A 184 -42.78 -6.28 9.62
C ALA A 184 -42.99 -4.87 9.04
N PRO A 185 -43.15 -4.73 7.71
CA PRO A 185 -44.12 -3.76 7.23
C PRO A 185 -45.22 -4.40 6.40
N ALA A 186 -46.42 -4.03 6.82
CA ALA A 186 -47.68 -4.26 6.19
C ALA A 186 -47.76 -3.66 4.78
N LYS A 187 -48.70 -4.23 4.03
CA LYS A 187 -49.24 -3.78 2.76
C LYS A 187 -49.54 -2.28 2.76
N THR A 188 -49.11 -1.61 1.70
CA THR A 188 -49.76 -0.39 1.22
C THR A 188 -50.27 -0.70 -0.18
N GLU A 189 -51.59 -0.86 -0.28
CA GLU A 189 -52.33 -0.76 -1.54
C GLU A 189 -52.19 0.68 -2.05
N ASP A 190 -51.44 0.85 -3.15
CA ASP A 190 -51.47 2.07 -3.95
C ASP A 190 -52.52 1.90 -5.04
N ASN A 191 -53.63 2.60 -4.86
CA ASN A 191 -54.72 2.71 -5.82
C ASN A 191 -54.34 3.74 -6.88
N SER A 192 -53.61 3.32 -7.92
CA SER A 192 -53.36 4.13 -9.10
C SER A 192 -54.37 3.80 -10.20
N ALA A 193 -55.52 4.44 -10.13
CA ALA A 193 -56.47 4.56 -11.24
C ALA A 193 -55.91 5.58 -12.24
N GLY A 194 -55.13 5.09 -13.21
CA GLY A 194 -54.62 5.86 -14.35
C GLY A 194 -54.84 5.08 -15.64
N LYS A 195 -56.09 5.02 -16.11
CA LYS A 195 -56.48 4.43 -17.40
C LYS A 195 -55.95 5.33 -18.53
N THR A 196 -54.80 4.98 -19.11
CA THR A 196 -54.38 5.48 -20.42
C THR A 196 -55.06 4.65 -21.51
N GLU A 197 -56.21 5.14 -21.98
CA GLU A 197 -56.82 4.65 -23.20
C GLU A 197 -56.12 5.32 -24.39
N ALA A 198 -55.24 4.57 -25.04
CA ALA A 198 -54.86 4.80 -26.41
C ALA A 198 -56.01 4.28 -27.30
N ALA A 199 -56.70 5.18 -27.99
CA ALA A 199 -57.57 4.83 -29.11
C ALA A 199 -57.46 5.91 -30.19
N THR A 200 -56.76 5.47 -31.23
CA THR A 200 -56.58 6.00 -32.58
C THR A 200 -57.87 6.56 -33.19
N ALA A 201 -57.82 7.79 -33.71
CA ALA A 201 -58.63 8.30 -34.82
C ALA A 201 -57.90 9.47 -35.48
#